data_AF-A0A4Q4BQY5-F1
#
_entry.id   AF-A0A4Q4BQY5-F1
#
_cell.length_a   1.000
_cell.length_b   1.000
_cell.length_c   1.000
_cell.angle_alpha   90.00
_cell.angle_beta   90.00
_cell.angle_gamma   90.00
#
_symmetry.space_group_name_H-M   'P 1'
#
loop_
_entity.id
_entity.type
_entity.pdbx_description
1 polymer ?
#
loop_
_entity_poly.entity_id
_entity_poly.type
_entity_poly.pdbx_seq_one_letter_code
_entity_poly.pdbx_strand_id
1 'polypeptide(L)'
;MRLRSTATAMALALVAFQAPAWADIEAAKAFLDAEIGDMSVLDRAGQEAEMQWFIDAAKPYAGMEIKVVSETIGTHEYESKVLAPAFTAITGIKVTHDLIGEGDVVEKLQTQMQTSENIYDAYINDSDLIGTHWRYQQARNLTDWMAGEGAAVTNPGLDLADFIGTSFTTGPDGKLYQLPDQQFANLYWFRYDWFNDQKTKDDFKAKYGYDLGVPVNWSAYEDIAEFFTGRDMSYAGGPATGVYGNMDYGKKDPSLGWRYTDAWMSMAGMGDKGEPNGLPVDEWGVRVDENSRPVGSCVTRGGATNDAAAVYAVTKAIEWLQKYS
;
A
#
# COMPACT_ATOMS: atom_id res chain seq x y z
N MET A 1 -22.32 60.62 40.63
CA MET A 1 -21.38 60.54 41.76
C MET A 1 -20.53 59.29 41.57
N ARG A 2 -19.18 59.43 41.63
CA ARG A 2 -18.13 58.38 41.50
C ARG A 2 -17.92 57.82 40.08
N LEU A 3 -16.72 57.54 39.59
CA LEU A 3 -15.34 57.96 39.88
C LEU A 3 -14.55 57.61 38.61
N ARG A 4 -13.54 58.41 38.27
CA ARG A 4 -12.55 58.15 37.23
C ARG A 4 -11.55 57.09 37.70
N SER A 5 -11.17 56.17 36.82
CA SER A 5 -9.87 55.45 36.83
C SER A 5 -9.73 54.72 35.48
N THR A 6 -9.04 55.30 34.50
CA THR A 6 -7.66 54.96 34.08
C THR A 6 -7.40 53.46 33.90
N ALA A 7 -7.45 53.01 32.64
CA ALA A 7 -6.73 51.85 32.14
C ALA A 7 -6.47 52.04 30.64
N THR A 8 -5.69 53.07 30.31
CA THR A 8 -5.03 53.19 29.01
C THR A 8 -3.64 52.60 29.19
N ALA A 9 -3.18 51.82 28.20
CA ALA A 9 -1.90 51.10 28.14
C ALA A 9 -1.89 49.69 28.74
N MET A 10 -2.34 48.71 27.96
CA MET A 10 -1.74 47.36 27.82
C MET A 10 -2.63 46.51 26.89
N ALA A 11 -2.63 46.79 25.58
CA ALA A 11 -3.31 45.93 24.61
C ALA A 11 -2.62 45.95 23.23
N LEU A 12 -1.29 46.11 23.21
CA LEU A 12 -0.50 46.24 21.98
C LEU A 12 0.83 45.47 22.05
N ALA A 13 0.86 44.35 22.76
CA ALA A 13 2.05 43.49 22.88
C ALA A 13 1.72 41.99 22.80
N LEU A 14 0.73 41.61 21.99
CA LEU A 14 0.45 40.23 21.60
C LEU A 14 0.26 40.14 20.08
N VAL A 15 1.11 40.83 19.33
CA VAL A 15 1.55 40.28 18.06
C VAL A 15 2.68 39.34 18.45
N ALA A 16 2.31 38.10 18.80
CA ALA A 16 3.27 37.02 18.79
C ALA A 16 3.89 37.05 17.39
N PHE A 17 5.19 37.28 17.33
CA PHE A 17 5.97 36.95 16.15
C PHE A 17 5.67 35.48 15.85
N GLN A 18 4.74 35.21 14.93
CA GLN A 18 4.88 34.06 14.06
C GLN A 18 6.10 34.40 13.22
N ALA A 19 7.29 34.13 13.77
CA ALA A 19 8.48 34.06 12.97
C ALA A 19 8.13 33.11 11.81
N PRO A 20 8.51 33.42 10.57
CA PRO A 20 8.42 32.42 9.51
C PRO A 20 9.09 31.17 10.05
N ALA A 21 8.50 29.99 9.86
CA ALA A 21 9.18 28.74 10.16
C ALA A 21 10.41 28.71 9.25
N TRP A 22 11.58 29.09 9.77
CA TRP A 22 12.82 28.98 9.03
C TRP A 22 13.13 27.49 9.03
N ALA A 23 13.29 26.93 7.83
CA ALA A 23 13.75 25.58 7.61
C ALA A 23 14.93 25.25 8.54
N ASP A 24 14.78 24.22 9.37
CA ASP A 24 15.60 24.02 10.57
C ASP A 24 16.44 22.74 10.48
N ILE A 25 17.75 22.92 10.32
CA ILE A 25 18.71 21.80 10.32
C ILE A 25 18.77 21.07 11.66
N GLU A 26 18.43 21.73 12.77
CA GLU A 26 18.36 21.06 14.08
C GLU A 26 17.12 20.18 14.18
N ALA A 27 15.98 20.61 13.62
CA ALA A 27 14.82 19.73 13.45
C ALA A 27 15.14 18.53 12.57
N ALA A 28 15.91 18.72 11.50
CA ALA A 28 16.37 17.63 10.65
C ALA A 28 17.26 16.63 11.40
N LYS A 29 18.25 17.10 12.16
CA LYS A 29 19.10 16.23 12.99
C LYS A 29 18.30 15.47 14.03
N ALA A 30 17.35 16.13 14.69
CA ALA A 30 16.48 15.49 15.67
C ALA A 30 15.61 14.40 15.03
N PHE A 31 15.06 14.62 13.83
CA PHE A 31 14.35 13.61 13.06
C PHE A 31 15.27 12.43 12.71
N LEU A 32 16.47 12.70 12.17
CA LEU A 32 17.42 11.66 11.83
C LEU A 32 17.80 10.81 13.06
N ASP A 33 18.02 11.42 14.22
CA ASP A 33 18.39 10.71 15.46
C ASP A 33 17.25 9.85 16.01
N ALA A 34 16.00 10.31 15.88
CA ALA A 34 14.83 9.63 16.43
C ALA A 34 14.27 8.53 15.51
N GLU A 35 14.27 8.77 14.20
CA GLU A 35 13.49 7.98 13.23
C GLU A 35 14.35 7.19 12.24
N ILE A 36 15.55 7.68 11.89
CA ILE A 36 16.37 7.07 10.83
C ILE A 36 17.55 6.29 11.42
N GLY A 37 18.37 6.93 12.26
CA GLY A 37 19.55 6.35 12.89
C GLY A 37 20.44 5.58 11.92
N ASP A 38 20.70 4.32 12.26
CA ASP A 38 21.56 3.41 11.52
C ASP A 38 20.82 2.62 10.40
N MET A 39 19.55 2.93 10.12
CA MET A 39 18.77 2.23 9.07
C MET A 39 19.07 2.73 7.66
N SER A 40 19.68 3.90 7.51
CA SER A 40 20.04 4.46 6.19
C SER A 40 21.35 3.87 5.68
N VAL A 41 21.45 3.72 4.36
CA VAL A 41 22.71 3.39 3.67
C VAL A 41 23.68 4.57 3.63
N LEU A 42 23.19 5.79 3.85
CA LEU A 42 24.02 6.98 3.96
C LEU A 42 24.65 7.04 5.35
N ASP A 43 25.93 7.42 5.40
CA ASP A 43 26.54 7.81 6.66
C ASP A 43 25.91 9.11 7.19
N ARG A 44 26.22 9.47 8.43
CA ARG A 44 25.61 10.65 9.06
C ARG A 44 25.84 11.94 8.26
N ALA A 45 27.01 12.10 7.66
CA ALA A 45 27.30 13.29 6.86
C ALA A 45 26.43 13.34 5.59
N GLY A 46 26.21 12.19 4.95
CA GLY A 46 25.30 12.03 3.82
C GLY A 46 23.84 12.31 4.20
N GLN A 47 23.36 11.79 5.33
CA GLN A 47 22.02 12.06 5.84
C GLN A 47 21.79 13.56 6.07
N GLU A 48 22.72 14.24 6.74
CA GLU A 48 22.62 15.69 6.99
C GLU A 48 22.70 16.51 5.69
N ALA A 49 23.52 16.07 4.72
CA ALA A 49 23.60 16.71 3.42
C ALA A 49 22.30 16.59 2.62
N GLU A 50 21.63 15.44 2.69
CA GLU A 50 20.31 15.23 2.08
C GLU A 50 19.24 16.11 2.75
N MET A 51 19.23 16.18 4.07
CA MET A 51 18.31 17.08 4.78
C MET A 51 18.56 18.56 4.43
N GLN A 52 19.83 18.95 4.29
CA GLN A 52 20.19 20.29 3.82
C GLN A 52 19.69 20.54 2.39
N TRP A 53 19.70 19.54 1.52
CA TRP A 53 19.11 19.64 0.19
C TRP A 53 17.61 19.92 0.25
N PHE A 54 16.84 19.21 1.08
CA PHE A 54 15.41 19.48 1.27
C PHE A 54 15.15 20.91 1.78
N ILE A 55 15.94 21.38 2.74
CA ILE A 55 15.88 22.76 3.26
C ILE A 55 16.09 23.78 2.13
N ASP A 56 17.11 23.57 1.30
CA ASP A 56 17.48 24.50 0.23
C ASP A 56 16.45 24.48 -0.91
N ALA A 57 15.99 23.30 -1.31
CA ALA A 57 14.98 23.12 -2.35
C ALA A 57 13.62 23.74 -1.95
N ALA A 58 13.29 23.79 -0.66
CA ALA A 58 12.05 24.36 -0.16
C ALA A 58 12.01 25.90 -0.15
N LYS A 59 13.16 26.58 -0.15
CA LYS A 59 13.25 28.06 -0.02
C LYS A 59 12.33 28.85 -0.96
N PRO A 60 12.20 28.51 -2.26
CA PRO A 60 11.30 29.24 -3.17
C PRO A 60 9.82 29.09 -2.85
N TYR A 61 9.47 28.11 -2.01
CA TYR A 61 8.10 27.70 -1.70
C TYR A 61 7.68 28.10 -0.27
N ALA A 62 8.36 29.08 0.33
CA ALA A 62 8.03 29.57 1.66
C ALA A 62 6.54 29.99 1.78
N GLY A 63 5.85 29.44 2.77
CA GLY A 63 4.42 29.66 2.99
C GLY A 63 3.49 28.77 2.16
N MET A 64 4.03 27.82 1.39
CA MET A 64 3.24 26.79 0.73
C MET A 64 2.54 25.88 1.74
N GLU A 65 1.30 25.51 1.43
CA GLU A 65 0.56 24.45 2.11
C GLU A 65 0.26 23.34 1.11
N ILE A 66 0.47 22.09 1.50
CA ILE A 66 0.21 20.88 0.71
C ILE A 66 -0.80 20.03 1.46
N LYS A 67 -1.83 19.55 0.76
CA LYS A 67 -2.82 18.62 1.31
C LYS A 67 -2.68 17.27 0.64
N VAL A 68 -2.45 16.25 1.46
CA VAL A 68 -2.29 14.85 1.07
C VAL A 68 -3.43 14.04 1.67
N VAL A 69 -3.87 13.00 0.99
CA VAL A 69 -4.85 12.05 1.52
C VAL A 69 -4.45 10.61 1.20
N SER A 70 -4.71 9.71 2.15
CA SER A 70 -4.47 8.28 2.00
C SER A 70 -5.47 7.46 2.82
N GLU A 71 -5.44 6.14 2.63
CA GLU A 71 -6.21 5.24 3.47
C GLU A 71 -5.63 5.15 4.91
N THR A 72 -6.43 4.66 5.84
CA THR A 72 -6.05 4.56 7.25
C THR A 72 -5.40 3.21 7.55
N ILE A 73 -4.10 3.12 7.31
CA ILE A 73 -3.26 1.96 7.63
C ILE A 73 -1.98 2.38 8.35
N GLY A 74 -1.27 1.43 8.96
CA GLY A 74 -0.11 1.71 9.82
C GLY A 74 0.99 2.55 9.16
N THR A 75 1.30 2.31 7.88
CA THR A 75 2.31 3.07 7.14
C THR A 75 1.90 4.53 6.97
N HIS A 76 0.66 4.78 6.52
CA HIS A 76 0.16 6.15 6.36
C HIS A 76 -0.12 6.85 7.69
N GLU A 77 -0.42 6.11 8.75
CA GLU A 77 -0.43 6.67 10.10
C GLU A 77 0.95 7.19 10.51
N TYR A 78 2.02 6.47 10.15
CA TYR A 78 3.39 6.92 10.35
C TYR A 78 3.71 8.14 9.49
N GLU A 79 3.39 8.13 8.21
CA GLU A 79 3.56 9.30 7.33
C GLU A 79 2.84 10.54 7.86
N SER A 80 1.57 10.41 8.23
CA SER A 80 0.75 11.53 8.69
C SER A 80 1.20 12.08 10.05
N LYS A 81 1.59 11.20 10.99
CA LYS A 81 1.91 11.58 12.37
C LYS A 81 3.39 11.87 12.60
N VAL A 82 4.28 11.39 11.72
CA VAL A 82 5.74 11.52 11.87
C VAL A 82 6.36 12.24 10.67
N LEU A 83 6.20 11.72 9.45
CA LEU A 83 6.91 12.27 8.28
C LEU A 83 6.38 13.65 7.87
N ALA A 84 5.06 13.87 7.81
CA ALA A 84 4.49 15.16 7.44
C ALA A 84 4.84 16.29 8.44
N PRO A 85 4.77 16.07 9.78
CA PRO A 85 5.28 17.02 10.76
C PRO A 85 6.79 17.26 10.64
N ALA A 86 7.59 16.21 10.43
CA ALA A 86 9.03 16.34 10.26
C ALA A 86 9.37 17.15 9.01
N PHE A 87 8.77 16.84 7.87
CA PHE A 87 8.92 17.61 6.63
C PHE A 87 8.53 19.07 6.81
N THR A 88 7.43 19.34 7.54
CA THR A 88 7.02 20.71 7.86
C THR A 88 8.05 21.44 8.71
N ALA A 89 8.60 20.79 9.75
CA ALA A 89 9.62 21.38 10.61
C ALA A 89 10.94 21.63 9.87
N ILE A 90 11.34 20.72 8.98
CA ILE A 90 12.58 20.78 8.21
C ILE A 90 12.48 21.84 7.12
N THR A 91 11.37 21.89 6.37
CA THR A 91 11.27 22.72 5.16
C THR A 91 10.51 24.03 5.34
N GLY A 92 9.68 24.13 6.38
CA GLY A 92 8.71 25.21 6.57
C GLY A 92 7.46 25.12 5.67
N ILE A 93 7.37 24.12 4.78
CA ILE A 93 6.16 23.86 3.96
C ILE A 93 5.16 23.09 4.82
N LYS A 94 3.94 23.61 4.97
CA LYS A 94 2.94 22.97 5.81
C LYS A 94 2.29 21.81 5.07
N VAL A 95 2.44 20.60 5.60
CA VAL A 95 1.78 19.40 5.06
C VAL A 95 0.62 19.00 5.96
N THR A 96 -0.58 18.90 5.38
CA THR A 96 -1.74 18.28 6.03
C THR A 96 -1.96 16.93 5.37
N HIS A 97 -1.85 15.85 6.13
CA HIS A 97 -2.07 14.49 5.63
C HIS A 97 -3.31 13.88 6.29
N ASP A 98 -4.41 13.85 5.53
CA ASP A 98 -5.69 13.32 5.96
C ASP A 98 -5.73 11.80 5.81
N LEU A 99 -6.20 11.11 6.85
CA LEU A 99 -6.44 9.67 6.86
C LEU A 99 -7.96 9.41 6.79
N ILE A 100 -8.39 8.67 5.77
CA ILE A 100 -9.79 8.31 5.55
C ILE A 100 -9.90 6.83 5.15
N GLY A 101 -11.11 6.32 4.87
CA GLY A 101 -11.26 4.97 4.33
C GLY A 101 -10.84 4.91 2.86
N GLU A 102 -10.28 3.78 2.41
CA GLU A 102 -9.86 3.54 1.02
C GLU A 102 -10.94 3.96 -0.01
N GLY A 103 -12.19 3.51 0.22
CA GLY A 103 -13.32 3.88 -0.63
C GLY A 103 -13.54 5.40 -0.74
N ASP A 104 -13.33 6.14 0.35
CA ASP A 104 -13.45 7.60 0.36
C ASP A 104 -12.27 8.27 -0.36
N VAL A 105 -11.06 7.68 -0.32
CA VAL A 105 -9.91 8.13 -1.13
C VAL A 105 -10.25 8.04 -2.61
N VAL A 106 -10.75 6.88 -3.05
CA VAL A 106 -11.15 6.65 -4.44
C VAL A 106 -12.26 7.62 -4.86
N GLU A 107 -13.28 7.83 -4.01
CA GLU A 107 -14.37 8.78 -4.31
C GLU A 107 -13.86 10.22 -4.45
N LYS A 108 -12.98 10.68 -3.55
CA LYS A 108 -12.39 12.02 -3.62
C LYS A 108 -11.51 12.19 -4.86
N LEU A 109 -10.70 11.19 -5.19
CA LEU A 109 -9.85 11.19 -6.39
C LEU A 109 -10.72 11.30 -7.65
N GLN A 110 -11.76 10.46 -7.77
CA GLN A 110 -12.68 10.50 -8.90
C GLN A 110 -13.44 11.83 -8.98
N THR A 111 -13.83 12.40 -7.84
CA THR A 111 -14.49 13.70 -7.80
C THR A 111 -13.56 14.79 -8.35
N GLN A 112 -12.32 14.88 -7.87
CA GLN A 112 -11.32 15.83 -8.37
C GLN A 112 -11.06 15.65 -9.87
N MET A 113 -10.94 14.41 -10.35
CA MET A 113 -10.79 14.10 -11.78
C MET A 113 -11.99 14.57 -12.62
N GLN A 114 -13.21 14.39 -12.13
CA GLN A 114 -14.43 14.74 -12.86
C GLN A 114 -14.74 16.24 -12.85
N THR A 115 -14.49 16.92 -11.73
CA THR A 115 -14.79 18.35 -11.57
C THR A 115 -13.63 19.25 -11.98
N SER A 116 -12.41 18.72 -12.03
CA SER A 116 -11.16 19.49 -12.17
C SER A 116 -10.92 20.49 -11.04
N GLU A 117 -11.65 20.39 -9.93
CA GLU A 117 -11.43 21.18 -8.71
C GLU A 117 -10.36 20.51 -7.86
N ASN A 118 -9.37 21.28 -7.39
CA ASN A 118 -8.32 20.75 -6.52
C ASN A 118 -8.86 20.53 -5.09
N ILE A 119 -9.01 19.28 -4.70
CA ILE A 119 -9.41 18.82 -3.37
C ILE A 119 -8.16 18.50 -2.53
N TYR A 120 -7.22 17.75 -3.12
CA TYR A 120 -5.91 17.42 -2.56
C TYR A 120 -4.82 17.54 -3.62
N ASP A 121 -3.65 17.98 -3.18
CA ASP A 121 -2.47 18.17 -4.04
C ASP A 121 -1.77 16.84 -4.34
N ALA A 122 -1.88 15.85 -3.45
CA ALA A 122 -1.39 14.49 -3.66
C ALA A 122 -2.34 13.46 -3.04
N TYR A 123 -2.38 12.28 -3.69
CA TYR A 123 -3.12 11.12 -3.24
C TYR A 123 -2.17 9.96 -3.13
N ILE A 124 -2.27 9.19 -2.06
CA ILE A 124 -1.70 7.85 -1.99
C ILE A 124 -2.85 6.88 -2.29
N ASN A 125 -2.77 6.22 -3.44
CA ASN A 125 -3.81 5.35 -3.96
C ASN A 125 -3.20 4.14 -4.68
N ASP A 126 -3.97 3.07 -4.83
CA ASP A 126 -3.46 1.80 -5.35
C ASP A 126 -2.90 1.89 -6.78
N SER A 127 -1.90 1.04 -7.04
CA SER A 127 -1.34 0.85 -8.37
C SER A 127 -2.37 0.34 -9.38
N ASP A 128 -3.47 -0.24 -8.93
CA ASP A 128 -4.57 -0.70 -9.80
C ASP A 128 -5.20 0.46 -10.60
N LEU A 129 -5.01 1.70 -10.14
CA LEU A 129 -5.44 2.90 -10.85
C LEU A 129 -4.44 3.35 -11.93
N ILE A 130 -3.31 2.66 -12.16
CA ILE A 130 -2.32 3.06 -13.16
C ILE A 130 -2.93 3.24 -14.55
N GLY A 131 -3.82 2.31 -14.94
CA GLY A 131 -4.55 2.39 -16.20
C GLY A 131 -5.48 3.61 -16.27
N THR A 132 -6.02 4.08 -15.14
CA THR A 132 -6.84 5.31 -15.06
C THR A 132 -5.96 6.55 -15.20
N HIS A 133 -4.88 6.62 -14.43
CA HIS A 133 -3.94 7.75 -14.44
C HIS A 133 -3.34 7.97 -15.83
N TRP A 134 -2.88 6.89 -16.46
CA TRP A 134 -2.36 6.91 -17.82
C TRP A 134 -3.43 7.30 -18.85
N ARG A 135 -4.66 6.79 -18.77
CA ARG A 135 -5.67 7.12 -19.81
C ARG A 135 -6.23 8.53 -19.67
N TYR A 136 -6.43 9.01 -18.44
CA TYR A 136 -7.09 10.30 -18.21
C TYR A 136 -6.11 11.46 -18.26
N GLN A 137 -4.81 11.21 -18.03
CA GLN A 137 -3.75 12.22 -18.05
C GLN A 137 -4.05 13.40 -17.10
N GLN A 138 -4.69 13.09 -15.97
CA GLN A 138 -5.01 14.03 -14.89
C GLN A 138 -4.08 13.88 -13.67
N ALA A 139 -3.28 12.81 -13.64
CA ALA A 139 -2.12 12.71 -12.76
C ALA A 139 -0.87 13.27 -13.47
N ARG A 140 0.09 13.78 -12.69
CA ARG A 140 1.38 14.19 -13.25
C ARG A 140 2.13 12.96 -13.74
N ASN A 141 2.65 13.04 -14.95
CA ASN A 141 3.65 12.10 -15.43
C ASN A 141 4.96 12.39 -14.71
N LEU A 142 5.37 11.52 -13.78
CA LEU A 142 6.53 11.77 -12.93
C LEU A 142 7.84 11.70 -13.72
N THR A 143 7.93 10.85 -14.75
CA THR A 143 9.11 10.78 -15.62
C THR A 143 9.39 12.13 -16.29
N ASP A 144 8.40 12.69 -16.98
CA ASP A 144 8.57 13.98 -17.68
C ASP A 144 8.65 15.15 -16.69
N TRP A 145 7.89 15.10 -15.60
CA TRP A 145 7.87 16.15 -14.59
C TRP A 145 9.23 16.27 -13.89
N MET A 146 9.83 15.17 -13.42
CA MET A 146 11.15 15.17 -12.80
C MET A 146 12.25 15.63 -13.76
N ALA A 147 12.14 15.30 -15.06
CA ALA A 147 13.09 15.76 -16.07
C ALA A 147 12.90 17.25 -16.47
N GLY A 148 11.74 17.82 -16.17
CA GLY A 148 11.33 19.16 -16.59
C GLY A 148 11.04 20.09 -15.42
N GLU A 149 9.77 20.42 -15.23
CA GLU A 149 9.30 21.41 -14.24
C GLU A 149 9.70 21.05 -12.80
N GLY A 150 9.70 19.76 -12.45
CA GLY A 150 10.06 19.23 -11.15
C GLY A 150 11.56 19.04 -10.93
N ALA A 151 12.42 19.33 -11.91
CA ALA A 151 13.86 19.04 -11.82
C ALA A 151 14.52 19.73 -10.62
N ALA A 152 14.10 20.95 -10.27
CA ALA A 152 14.65 21.69 -9.13
C ALA A 152 14.25 21.09 -7.77
N VAL A 153 13.22 20.24 -7.72
CA VAL A 153 12.67 19.59 -6.51
C VAL A 153 12.75 18.07 -6.59
N THR A 154 13.49 17.52 -7.56
CA THR A 154 13.79 16.10 -7.64
C THR A 154 15.10 15.85 -6.92
N ASN A 155 15.06 15.09 -5.82
CA ASN A 155 16.25 14.78 -5.03
C ASN A 155 17.28 14.05 -5.93
N PRO A 156 18.51 14.55 -6.07
CA PRO A 156 19.54 13.88 -6.88
C PRO A 156 19.96 12.51 -6.32
N GLY A 157 19.64 12.22 -5.05
CA GLY A 157 19.79 10.91 -4.42
C GLY A 157 18.60 9.96 -4.62
N LEU A 158 17.52 10.40 -5.28
CA LEU A 158 16.36 9.54 -5.56
C LEU A 158 16.75 8.45 -6.56
N ASP A 159 16.95 7.23 -6.06
CA ASP A 159 17.27 6.06 -6.89
C ASP A 159 16.02 5.28 -7.27
N LEU A 160 15.37 5.68 -8.38
CA LEU A 160 14.18 5.01 -8.89
C LEU A 160 14.41 3.52 -9.24
N ALA A 161 15.66 3.12 -9.50
CA ALA A 161 15.97 1.72 -9.80
C ALA A 161 15.97 0.84 -8.54
N ASP A 162 16.09 1.44 -7.36
CA ASP A 162 16.04 0.75 -6.07
C ASP A 162 14.59 0.55 -5.55
N PHE A 163 13.61 1.21 -6.18
CA PHE A 163 12.21 0.99 -5.86
C PHE A 163 11.74 -0.38 -6.36
N ILE A 164 11.17 -1.17 -5.45
CA ILE A 164 10.46 -2.38 -5.81
C ILE A 164 9.11 -2.00 -6.41
N GLY A 165 8.77 -2.57 -7.56
CA GLY A 165 7.42 -2.49 -8.13
C GLY A 165 7.11 -1.24 -8.95
N THR A 166 8.11 -0.48 -9.40
CA THR A 166 7.89 0.65 -10.34
C THR A 166 7.18 0.23 -11.63
N SER A 167 7.29 -1.04 -12.02
CA SER A 167 6.55 -1.61 -13.14
C SER A 167 5.03 -1.55 -12.95
N PHE A 168 4.52 -1.68 -11.72
CA PHE A 168 3.08 -1.58 -11.41
C PHE A 168 2.55 -0.16 -11.50
N THR A 169 3.43 0.84 -11.41
CA THR A 169 3.08 2.27 -11.45
C THR A 169 3.56 2.96 -12.74
N THR A 170 3.99 2.18 -13.72
CA THR A 170 4.44 2.63 -15.04
C THR A 170 3.37 2.32 -16.08
N GLY A 171 2.96 3.34 -16.85
CA GLY A 171 1.97 3.19 -17.90
C GLY A 171 2.51 2.40 -19.12
N PRO A 172 1.63 1.91 -20.01
CA PRO A 172 2.02 1.29 -21.28
C PRO A 172 2.89 2.16 -22.20
N ASP A 173 2.94 3.47 -21.94
CA ASP A 173 3.83 4.42 -22.62
C ASP A 173 5.26 4.44 -22.05
N GLY A 174 5.54 3.60 -21.05
CA GLY A 174 6.86 3.47 -20.41
C GLY A 174 7.15 4.57 -19.40
N LYS A 175 6.13 5.33 -18.96
CA LYS A 175 6.32 6.46 -18.05
C LYS A 175 5.72 6.20 -16.68
N LEU A 176 6.39 6.71 -15.64
CA LEU A 176 6.01 6.56 -14.24
C LEU A 176 4.91 7.57 -13.87
N TYR A 177 3.83 7.10 -13.24
CA TYR A 177 2.72 7.94 -12.80
C TYR A 177 2.50 7.97 -11.29
N GLN A 178 3.00 6.97 -10.57
CA GLN A 178 2.99 6.91 -9.10
C GLN A 178 4.37 6.46 -8.61
N LEU A 179 4.82 6.97 -7.47
CA LEU A 179 5.95 6.40 -6.74
C LEU A 179 5.43 5.24 -5.89
N PRO A 180 6.02 4.04 -5.97
CA PRO A 180 5.70 2.97 -5.03
C PRO A 180 6.01 3.42 -3.61
N ASP A 181 5.02 3.29 -2.73
CA ASP A 181 5.08 3.77 -1.35
C ASP A 181 4.94 2.60 -0.36
N GLN A 182 4.00 1.71 -0.65
CA GLN A 182 3.77 0.48 0.10
C GLN A 182 3.44 -0.69 -0.82
N GLN A 183 3.72 -1.91 -0.34
CA GLN A 183 3.35 -3.16 -0.99
C GLN A 183 2.62 -4.10 -0.02
N PHE A 184 1.66 -4.85 -0.55
CA PHE A 184 0.98 -5.94 0.16
C PHE A 184 1.48 -7.29 -0.35
N ALA A 185 2.15 -8.06 0.51
CA ALA A 185 2.50 -9.44 0.19
C ALA A 185 1.39 -10.39 0.67
N ASN A 186 0.85 -11.22 -0.24
CA ASN A 186 -0.03 -12.31 0.15
C ASN A 186 0.80 -13.49 0.66
N LEU A 187 0.57 -13.91 1.91
CA LEU A 187 1.41 -14.88 2.60
C LEU A 187 0.62 -16.10 3.04
N TYR A 188 1.24 -17.26 2.94
CA TYR A 188 0.75 -18.48 3.57
C TYR A 188 1.29 -18.58 5.00
N TRP A 189 0.39 -18.53 5.98
CA TRP A 189 0.71 -18.65 7.40
C TRP A 189 0.48 -20.07 7.88
N PHE A 190 1.44 -20.62 8.61
CA PHE A 190 1.33 -21.97 9.17
C PHE A 190 2.05 -22.10 10.52
N ARG A 191 1.70 -23.16 11.26
CA ARG A 191 2.32 -23.49 12.55
C ARG A 191 3.61 -24.27 12.33
N TYR A 192 4.74 -23.55 12.32
CA TYR A 192 6.06 -24.12 12.13
C TYR A 192 6.37 -25.28 13.08
N ASP A 193 5.99 -25.14 14.36
CA ASP A 193 6.16 -26.18 15.38
C ASP A 193 5.33 -27.43 15.08
N TRP A 194 4.08 -27.28 14.65
CA TRP A 194 3.23 -28.41 14.27
C TRP A 194 3.75 -29.12 13.01
N PHE A 195 4.18 -28.34 12.01
CA PHE A 195 4.75 -28.89 10.78
C PHE A 195 6.08 -29.60 11.02
N ASN A 196 6.77 -29.31 12.12
CA ASN A 196 8.05 -29.93 12.47
C ASN A 196 7.97 -31.06 13.49
N ASP A 197 6.84 -31.24 14.16
CA ASP A 197 6.62 -32.34 15.09
C ASP A 197 6.63 -33.71 14.38
N GLN A 198 7.37 -34.67 14.94
CA GLN A 198 7.60 -35.97 14.31
C GLN A 198 6.32 -36.79 14.20
N LYS A 199 5.48 -36.81 15.24
CA LYS A 199 4.20 -37.54 15.22
C LYS A 199 3.27 -36.98 14.16
N THR A 200 3.25 -35.66 14.00
CA THR A 200 2.44 -34.95 13.00
C THR A 200 2.88 -35.31 11.59
N LYS A 201 4.20 -35.32 11.32
CA LYS A 201 4.76 -35.76 10.03
C LYS A 201 4.42 -37.21 9.72
N ASP A 202 4.60 -38.11 10.68
CA ASP A 202 4.36 -39.54 10.51
C ASP A 202 2.87 -39.83 10.24
N ASP A 203 1.98 -39.20 11.00
CA ASP A 203 0.53 -39.34 10.83
C ASP A 203 0.04 -38.77 9.50
N PHE A 204 0.60 -37.62 9.07
CA PHE A 204 0.26 -37.04 7.76
C PHE A 204 0.71 -37.96 6.63
N LYS A 205 1.96 -38.44 6.66
CA LYS A 205 2.51 -39.35 5.65
C LYS A 205 1.75 -40.67 5.61
N ALA A 206 1.34 -41.19 6.76
CA ALA A 206 0.52 -42.40 6.84
C ALA A 206 -0.87 -42.20 6.20
N LYS A 207 -1.49 -41.01 6.34
CA LYS A 207 -2.81 -40.71 5.77
C LYS A 207 -2.76 -40.39 4.27
N TYR A 208 -1.81 -39.56 3.82
CA TYR A 208 -1.79 -39.01 2.46
C TYR A 208 -0.71 -39.60 1.54
N GLY A 209 0.26 -40.35 2.10
CA GLY A 209 1.30 -41.02 1.32
C GLY A 209 2.47 -40.13 0.88
N TYR A 210 2.56 -38.88 1.34
CA TYR A 210 3.67 -37.96 1.08
C TYR A 210 4.03 -37.14 2.34
N ASP A 211 5.18 -36.48 2.31
CA ASP A 211 5.68 -35.73 3.48
C ASP A 211 4.93 -34.41 3.67
N LEU A 212 4.58 -34.08 4.92
CA LEU A 212 4.00 -32.78 5.29
C LEU A 212 5.01 -31.65 5.01
N GLY A 213 4.57 -30.61 4.31
CA GLY A 213 5.38 -29.44 3.98
C GLY A 213 4.54 -28.26 3.50
N VAL A 214 5.18 -27.16 3.12
CA VAL A 214 4.50 -25.99 2.54
C VAL A 214 3.77 -26.43 1.25
N PRO A 215 2.46 -26.13 1.10
CA PRO A 215 1.69 -26.60 -0.04
C PRO A 215 2.22 -26.00 -1.34
N VAL A 216 2.47 -26.85 -2.33
CA VAL A 216 2.95 -26.46 -3.67
C VAL A 216 1.82 -26.37 -4.71
N ASN A 217 0.60 -26.77 -4.31
CA ASN A 217 -0.61 -26.71 -5.12
C ASN A 217 -1.85 -26.80 -4.22
N TRP A 218 -3.04 -26.64 -4.81
CA TRP A 218 -4.32 -26.61 -4.10
C TRP A 218 -4.71 -27.95 -3.48
N SER A 219 -4.37 -29.07 -4.12
CA SER A 219 -4.65 -30.40 -3.55
C SER A 219 -3.83 -30.63 -2.28
N ALA A 220 -2.55 -30.25 -2.28
CA ALA A 220 -1.71 -30.32 -1.09
C ALA A 220 -2.24 -29.40 0.03
N TYR A 221 -2.72 -28.21 -0.33
CA TYR A 221 -3.37 -27.33 0.64
C TYR A 221 -4.62 -27.97 1.25
N GLU A 222 -5.51 -28.53 0.42
CA GLU A 222 -6.75 -29.18 0.87
C GLU A 222 -6.47 -30.37 1.80
N ASP A 223 -5.50 -31.22 1.46
CA ASP A 223 -5.06 -32.33 2.31
C ASP A 223 -4.56 -31.84 3.68
N ILE A 224 -3.76 -30.78 3.70
CA ILE A 224 -3.26 -30.15 4.94
C ILE A 224 -4.43 -29.58 5.76
N ALA A 225 -5.35 -28.88 5.12
CA ALA A 225 -6.51 -28.30 5.77
C ALA A 225 -7.40 -29.38 6.39
N GLU A 226 -7.67 -30.46 5.66
CA GLU A 226 -8.41 -31.61 6.17
C GLU A 226 -7.66 -32.32 7.30
N PHE A 227 -6.34 -32.50 7.17
CA PHE A 227 -5.53 -33.20 8.17
C PHE A 227 -5.59 -32.56 9.56
N PHE A 228 -5.49 -31.23 9.62
CA PHE A 228 -5.50 -30.51 10.88
C PHE A 228 -6.92 -30.30 11.43
N THR A 229 -7.94 -30.25 10.57
CA THR A 229 -9.31 -29.96 11.02
C THR A 229 -9.85 -31.04 11.96
N GLY A 230 -10.28 -30.62 13.16
CA GLY A 230 -10.81 -31.50 14.22
C GLY A 230 -9.75 -32.30 14.98
N ARG A 231 -8.46 -32.11 14.69
CA ARG A 231 -7.37 -32.92 15.27
C ARG A 231 -6.96 -32.42 16.66
N ASP A 232 -6.74 -33.35 17.59
CA ASP A 232 -6.11 -33.08 18.89
C ASP A 232 -4.64 -32.71 18.67
N MET A 233 -4.27 -31.48 19.02
CA MET A 233 -2.90 -30.95 18.89
C MET A 233 -2.21 -30.75 20.25
N SER A 234 -2.75 -31.30 21.34
CA SER A 234 -2.20 -31.14 22.71
C SER A 234 -0.80 -31.68 22.88
N TYR A 235 -0.42 -32.72 22.11
CA TYR A 235 0.93 -33.26 22.09
C TYR A 235 1.96 -32.29 21.48
N ALA A 236 1.51 -31.30 20.70
CA ALA A 236 2.34 -30.26 20.07
C ALA A 236 1.98 -28.85 20.59
N GLY A 237 1.53 -28.75 21.84
CA GLY A 237 1.22 -27.47 22.50
C GLY A 237 -0.04 -26.75 21.97
N GLY A 238 -0.86 -27.42 21.17
CA GLY A 238 -2.17 -26.94 20.73
C GLY A 238 -3.32 -27.38 21.65
N PRO A 239 -4.58 -27.10 21.28
CA PRO A 239 -5.74 -27.54 22.04
C PRO A 239 -6.07 -29.02 21.79
N ALA A 240 -6.63 -29.68 22.80
CA ALA A 240 -7.17 -31.04 22.69
C ALA A 240 -8.57 -31.09 22.06
N THR A 241 -9.26 -29.95 21.98
CA THR A 241 -10.64 -29.83 21.49
C THR A 241 -10.78 -29.88 19.97
N GLY A 242 -9.66 -30.01 19.24
CA GLY A 242 -9.62 -29.84 17.79
C GLY A 242 -9.11 -28.46 17.38
N VAL A 243 -8.63 -28.37 16.14
CA VAL A 243 -8.22 -27.13 15.48
C VAL A 243 -8.84 -27.05 14.08
N TYR A 244 -8.71 -25.91 13.42
CA TYR A 244 -9.10 -25.71 12.03
C TYR A 244 -7.85 -25.68 11.15
N GLY A 245 -7.89 -26.37 10.03
CA GLY A 245 -6.74 -26.46 9.11
C GLY A 245 -6.69 -25.37 8.05
N ASN A 246 -7.75 -24.55 7.92
CA ASN A 246 -7.83 -23.43 6.98
C ASN A 246 -8.10 -22.12 7.74
N MET A 247 -7.39 -21.07 7.34
CA MET A 247 -7.65 -19.69 7.76
C MET A 247 -7.76 -18.82 6.51
N ASP A 248 -8.87 -18.11 6.35
CA ASP A 248 -9.04 -17.14 5.28
C ASP A 248 -10.03 -16.02 5.72
N TYR A 249 -10.17 -15.01 4.87
CA TYR A 249 -11.08 -13.89 5.07
C TYR A 249 -12.54 -14.38 4.97
N GLY A 250 -13.27 -14.38 6.08
CA GLY A 250 -14.69 -14.79 6.13
C GLY A 250 -15.68 -13.65 6.45
N LYS A 251 -15.18 -12.47 6.85
CA LYS A 251 -16.02 -11.33 7.21
C LYS A 251 -16.44 -10.58 5.95
N LYS A 252 -17.74 -10.30 5.80
CA LYS A 252 -18.25 -9.45 4.71
C LYS A 252 -17.63 -8.06 4.79
N ASP A 253 -16.82 -7.72 3.79
CA ASP A 253 -16.05 -6.49 3.71
C ASP A 253 -15.64 -6.24 2.23
N PRO A 254 -15.48 -4.98 1.76
CA PRO A 254 -15.00 -4.70 0.40
C PRO A 254 -13.68 -5.38 0.05
N SER A 255 -12.78 -5.56 1.03
CA SER A 255 -11.50 -6.26 0.88
C SER A 255 -11.63 -7.71 0.39
N LEU A 256 -12.82 -8.33 0.50
CA LEU A 256 -13.05 -9.64 -0.11
C LEU A 256 -12.89 -9.58 -1.63
N GLY A 257 -13.23 -8.45 -2.29
CA GLY A 257 -13.01 -8.27 -3.73
C GLY A 257 -11.56 -8.53 -4.11
N TRP A 258 -10.63 -7.79 -3.48
CA TRP A 258 -9.17 -7.93 -3.60
C TRP A 258 -8.70 -9.34 -3.25
N ARG A 259 -9.21 -9.91 -2.16
CA ARG A 259 -8.86 -11.30 -1.79
C ARG A 259 -9.21 -12.29 -2.91
N TYR A 260 -10.32 -12.09 -3.62
CA TYR A 260 -10.71 -12.99 -4.70
C TYR A 260 -9.94 -12.74 -5.99
N THR A 261 -9.84 -11.50 -6.46
CA THR A 261 -9.15 -11.18 -7.72
C THR A 261 -7.64 -11.41 -7.60
N ASP A 262 -7.02 -10.85 -6.58
CA ASP A 262 -5.56 -10.77 -6.48
C ASP A 262 -4.94 -12.10 -6.04
N ALA A 263 -5.71 -12.91 -5.33
CA ALA A 263 -5.23 -14.17 -4.77
C ALA A 263 -5.99 -15.37 -5.31
N TRP A 264 -7.24 -15.58 -4.91
CA TRP A 264 -7.92 -16.87 -5.18
C TRP A 264 -8.06 -17.19 -6.67
N MET A 265 -8.52 -16.23 -7.47
CA MET A 265 -8.71 -16.42 -8.90
C MET A 265 -7.37 -16.53 -9.63
N SER A 266 -6.43 -15.62 -9.34
CA SER A 266 -5.07 -15.66 -9.91
C SER A 266 -4.32 -16.96 -9.57
N MET A 267 -4.34 -17.40 -8.31
CA MET A 267 -3.73 -18.67 -7.86
C MET A 267 -4.37 -19.91 -8.49
N ALA A 268 -5.63 -19.83 -8.93
CA ALA A 268 -6.30 -20.88 -9.69
C ALA A 268 -5.95 -20.87 -11.18
N GLY A 269 -5.22 -19.84 -11.64
CA GLY A 269 -4.79 -19.66 -13.02
C GLY A 269 -5.77 -18.86 -13.88
N MET A 270 -6.56 -17.97 -13.28
CA MET A 270 -7.36 -17.00 -14.03
C MET A 270 -6.44 -15.97 -14.70
N GLY A 271 -6.71 -15.66 -15.97
CA GLY A 271 -5.93 -14.70 -16.75
C GLY A 271 -4.70 -15.32 -17.43
N ASP A 272 -3.99 -14.49 -18.20
CA ASP A 272 -2.78 -14.87 -18.90
C ASP A 272 -1.54 -14.71 -18.00
N LYS A 273 -0.45 -15.41 -18.33
CA LYS A 273 0.81 -15.27 -17.59
C LYS A 273 1.56 -14.00 -18.01
N GLY A 274 2.05 -13.24 -17.05
CA GLY A 274 2.88 -12.07 -17.29
C GLY A 274 3.28 -11.37 -15.98
N GLU A 275 4.27 -10.48 -16.07
CA GLU A 275 4.69 -9.60 -14.97
C GLU A 275 4.77 -8.16 -15.53
N PRO A 276 4.28 -7.13 -14.83
CA PRO A 276 3.55 -7.20 -13.55
C PRO A 276 2.16 -7.86 -13.68
N ASN A 277 1.56 -7.86 -14.88
CA ASN A 277 0.25 -8.43 -15.16
C ASN A 277 0.27 -9.29 -16.43
N GLY A 278 -0.70 -10.20 -16.55
CA GLY A 278 -0.96 -11.00 -17.74
C GLY A 278 -1.45 -10.19 -18.94
N LEU A 279 -1.07 -10.60 -20.17
CA LEU A 279 -1.64 -10.06 -21.41
C LEU A 279 -2.03 -11.20 -22.37
N PRO A 280 -3.15 -11.06 -23.12
CA PRO A 280 -4.07 -9.93 -23.13
C PRO A 280 -5.09 -9.89 -21.99
N VAL A 281 -5.21 -10.91 -21.15
CA VAL A 281 -6.10 -10.92 -19.98
C VAL A 281 -5.26 -10.85 -18.70
N ASP A 282 -5.50 -9.83 -17.88
CA ASP A 282 -4.80 -9.68 -16.60
C ASP A 282 -5.33 -10.64 -15.52
N GLU A 283 -4.69 -10.63 -14.36
CA GLU A 283 -5.07 -11.42 -13.18
C GLU A 283 -6.36 -10.95 -12.50
N TRP A 284 -6.92 -9.82 -12.91
CA TRP A 284 -8.28 -9.37 -12.58
C TRP A 284 -9.32 -9.88 -13.59
N GLY A 285 -8.88 -10.62 -14.61
CA GLY A 285 -9.70 -11.21 -15.65
C GLY A 285 -10.17 -10.20 -16.70
N VAL A 286 -9.58 -9.01 -16.75
CA VAL A 286 -9.90 -7.97 -17.72
C VAL A 286 -9.01 -8.13 -18.93
N ARG A 287 -9.65 -8.29 -20.09
CA ARG A 287 -8.99 -8.30 -21.39
C ARG A 287 -8.70 -6.87 -21.84
N VAL A 288 -7.46 -6.64 -22.27
CA VAL A 288 -7.05 -5.44 -23.01
C VAL A 288 -6.76 -5.75 -24.49
N ASP A 289 -6.86 -4.72 -25.34
CA ASP A 289 -6.42 -4.80 -26.74
C ASP A 289 -4.95 -4.36 -26.92
N GLU A 290 -4.46 -4.33 -28.16
CA GLU A 290 -3.09 -3.94 -28.49
C GLU A 290 -2.72 -2.49 -28.12
N ASN A 291 -3.71 -1.67 -27.76
CA ASN A 291 -3.53 -0.30 -27.29
C ASN A 291 -3.82 -0.18 -25.78
N SER A 292 -3.77 -1.29 -25.04
CA SER A 292 -4.03 -1.36 -23.60
C SER A 292 -5.40 -0.80 -23.18
N ARG A 293 -6.41 -0.88 -24.06
CA ARG A 293 -7.79 -0.48 -23.74
C ARG A 293 -8.58 -1.68 -23.21
N PRO A 294 -9.32 -1.56 -22.09
CA PRO A 294 -10.14 -2.65 -21.58
C PRO A 294 -11.32 -2.92 -22.54
N VAL A 295 -11.51 -4.18 -22.94
CA VAL A 295 -12.48 -4.58 -23.98
C VAL A 295 -13.46 -5.68 -23.55
N GLY A 296 -13.17 -6.40 -22.47
CA GLY A 296 -14.07 -7.40 -21.90
C GLY A 296 -13.56 -7.99 -20.60
N SER A 297 -14.45 -8.52 -19.77
CA SER A 297 -14.08 -9.17 -18.51
C SER A 297 -14.59 -10.61 -18.40
N CYS A 298 -15.68 -10.97 -19.08
CA CYS A 298 -16.18 -12.34 -19.11
C CYS A 298 -15.66 -13.11 -20.33
N VAL A 299 -15.71 -14.45 -20.27
CA VAL A 299 -15.24 -15.36 -21.33
C VAL A 299 -15.87 -15.06 -22.69
N THR A 300 -17.17 -14.75 -22.72
CA THR A 300 -17.87 -14.40 -23.98
C THR A 300 -17.43 -13.07 -24.59
N ARG A 301 -16.70 -12.25 -23.83
CA ARG A 301 -16.06 -11.01 -24.26
C ARG A 301 -14.52 -11.09 -24.26
N GLY A 302 -13.98 -12.29 -24.11
CA GLY A 302 -12.55 -12.58 -24.12
C GLY A 302 -11.81 -12.32 -22.81
N GLY A 303 -12.49 -11.94 -21.72
CA GLY A 303 -11.90 -11.87 -20.38
C GLY A 303 -12.04 -13.19 -19.60
N ALA A 304 -11.70 -13.19 -18.32
CA ALA A 304 -11.61 -14.39 -17.49
C ALA A 304 -12.39 -14.37 -16.16
N THR A 305 -13.10 -13.29 -15.80
CA THR A 305 -13.77 -13.15 -14.49
C THR A 305 -14.83 -14.21 -14.18
N ASN A 306 -15.27 -14.95 -15.19
CA ASN A 306 -16.20 -16.07 -15.06
C ASN A 306 -15.74 -17.34 -15.79
N ASP A 307 -14.43 -17.49 -15.97
CA ASP A 307 -13.84 -18.69 -16.55
C ASP A 307 -13.86 -19.88 -15.57
N ALA A 308 -13.34 -21.02 -16.03
CA ALA A 308 -13.32 -22.23 -15.21
C ALA A 308 -12.43 -22.09 -13.96
N ALA A 309 -11.34 -21.32 -14.03
CA ALA A 309 -10.42 -21.09 -12.92
C ALA A 309 -11.08 -20.21 -11.85
N ALA A 310 -11.75 -19.13 -12.25
CA ALA A 310 -12.52 -18.26 -11.35
C ALA A 310 -13.64 -19.03 -10.65
N VAL A 311 -14.38 -19.86 -11.38
CA VAL A 311 -15.43 -20.72 -10.80
C VAL A 311 -14.83 -21.73 -9.83
N TYR A 312 -13.72 -22.37 -10.19
CA TYR A 312 -13.02 -23.31 -9.32
C TYR A 312 -12.56 -22.64 -8.03
N ALA A 313 -11.92 -21.46 -8.13
CA ALA A 313 -11.44 -20.68 -7.00
C ALA A 313 -12.54 -20.35 -6.00
N VAL A 314 -13.64 -19.76 -6.47
CA VAL A 314 -14.78 -19.39 -5.61
C VAL A 314 -15.43 -20.63 -4.99
N THR A 315 -15.59 -21.71 -5.76
CA THR A 315 -16.15 -22.97 -5.25
C THR A 315 -15.28 -23.54 -4.12
N LYS A 316 -13.97 -23.55 -4.30
CA LYS A 316 -13.02 -24.05 -3.30
C LYS A 316 -12.93 -23.16 -2.08
N ALA A 317 -12.96 -21.83 -2.23
CA ALA A 317 -13.01 -20.89 -1.11
C ALA A 317 -14.22 -21.16 -0.20
N ILE A 318 -15.40 -21.32 -0.81
CA ILE A 318 -16.63 -21.64 -0.09
C ILE A 318 -16.54 -23.02 0.57
N GLU A 319 -16.05 -24.02 -0.15
CA GLU A 319 -15.89 -25.38 0.35
C GLU A 319 -14.95 -25.43 1.56
N TRP A 320 -13.79 -24.79 1.47
CA TRP A 320 -12.79 -24.78 2.55
C TRP A 320 -13.28 -23.97 3.76
N LEU A 321 -13.98 -22.85 3.55
CA LEU A 321 -14.58 -22.09 4.63
C LEU A 321 -15.66 -22.89 5.38
N GLN A 322 -16.40 -23.76 4.68
CA GLN A 322 -17.45 -24.59 5.31
C GLN A 322 -16.89 -25.83 6.00
N LYS A 323 -15.79 -26.40 5.48
CA LYS A 323 -15.25 -27.68 5.95
C LYS A 323 -14.11 -27.55 6.95
N TYR A 324 -13.28 -26.51 6.81
CA TYR A 324 -11.95 -26.47 7.44
C TYR A 324 -11.66 -25.19 8.24
N SER A 325 -12.63 -24.28 8.38
CA SER A 325 -12.56 -23.03 9.16
C SER A 325 -13.68 -22.94 10.18
#